data_AF-A0A2K3NKC8-F1
#
_entry.id   AF-A0A2K3NKC8-F1
#
_cell.length_a   1.000
_cell.length_b   1.000
_cell.length_c   1.000
_cell.angle_alpha   90.00
_cell.angle_beta   90.00
_cell.angle_gamma   90.00
#
_symmetry.space_group_name_H-M   'P 1'
#
loop_
_entity.id
_entity.type
_entity.pdbx_description
1 polymer ?
#
loop_
_entity_poly.entity_id
_entity_poly.type
_entity_poly.pdbx_seq_one_letter_code
_entity_poly.pdbx_strand_id
1 'polypeptide(L)'
;MDSVLVVVLHALFLTLFLFSHQTKAEIFNSFINETSFEVSKTSGTCNLFRGKWVYDASYPLYDPSTCPFIDPQFNCQKHGRKDKLYMKYRWKPFSCNLQRFNGLNFLKGHIGKKIMFVGDSLSLNQFNSLACMIHAAVPNSRTTFRQRDALQSVTFE
;
A
#
# COMPACT_ATOMS: atom_id res chain seq x y z
N MET A 1 43.08 -19.70 28.06
CA MET A 1 41.80 -19.01 27.79
C MET A 1 40.83 -20.10 27.39
N ASP A 2 39.97 -20.47 28.35
CA ASP A 2 39.24 -21.72 28.33
C ASP A 2 38.22 -21.76 27.19
N SER A 3 38.18 -22.88 26.45
CA SER A 3 37.21 -23.13 25.37
C SER A 3 35.76 -22.93 25.83
N VAL A 4 35.51 -23.14 27.12
CA VAL A 4 34.23 -22.87 27.80
C VAL A 4 33.85 -21.38 27.73
N LEU A 5 34.81 -20.47 27.94
CA LEU A 5 34.57 -19.03 27.91
C LEU A 5 34.19 -18.54 26.52
N VAL A 6 34.80 -19.10 25.46
CA VAL A 6 34.49 -18.75 24.06
C VAL A 6 33.09 -19.20 23.68
N VAL A 7 32.69 -20.42 24.08
CA VAL A 7 31.35 -20.96 23.83
C VAL A 7 30.28 -20.12 24.55
N VAL A 8 30.54 -19.73 25.80
CA VAL A 8 29.63 -18.86 26.57
C VAL A 8 29.49 -17.49 25.89
N LEU A 9 30.58 -16.88 25.42
CA LEU A 9 30.52 -15.59 24.74
C LEU A 9 29.72 -15.65 23.43
N HIS A 10 29.89 -16.71 22.63
CA HIS A 10 29.15 -16.89 21.37
C HIS A 10 27.67 -17.17 21.63
N ALA A 11 27.35 -17.96 22.64
CA ALA A 11 25.96 -18.20 23.05
C ALA A 11 25.29 -16.90 23.50
N LEU A 12 25.98 -16.08 24.30
CA LEU A 12 25.48 -14.76 24.74
C LEU A 12 25.29 -13.80 23.57
N PHE A 13 26.19 -13.81 22.59
CA PHE A 13 26.06 -12.96 21.41
C PHE A 13 24.88 -13.40 20.52
N LEU A 14 24.70 -14.70 20.30
CA LEU A 14 23.57 -15.25 19.56
C LEU A 14 22.23 -14.99 20.25
N THR A 15 22.16 -15.12 21.58
CA THR A 15 20.92 -14.77 22.30
C THR A 15 20.63 -13.27 22.22
N LEU A 16 21.62 -12.40 22.40
CA LEU A 16 21.45 -10.96 22.22
C LEU A 16 20.98 -10.59 20.81
N PHE A 17 21.50 -11.26 19.77
CA PHE A 17 21.08 -11.05 18.38
C PHE A 17 19.64 -11.52 18.12
N LEU A 18 19.22 -12.63 18.76
CA LEU A 18 17.84 -13.13 18.66
C LEU A 18 16.84 -12.25 19.43
N PHE A 19 17.25 -11.68 20.57
CA PHE A 19 16.40 -10.78 21.35
C PHE A 19 16.31 -9.36 20.76
N SER A 20 17.35 -8.87 20.06
CA SER A 20 17.31 -7.56 19.38
C SER A 20 16.46 -7.57 18.10
N HIS A 21 16.21 -8.74 17.52
CA HIS A 21 15.34 -8.94 16.36
C HIS A 21 13.87 -9.21 16.70
N GLN A 22 13.41 -8.92 17.92
CA GLN A 22 11.97 -8.73 18.13
C GLN A 22 11.51 -7.48 17.38
N THR A 23 11.19 -7.65 16.10
CA THR A 23 10.36 -6.68 15.40
C THR A 23 9.03 -6.66 16.12
N LYS A 24 8.77 -5.56 16.85
CA LYS A 24 7.39 -5.21 17.18
C LYS A 24 6.69 -4.99 15.85
N ALA A 25 5.95 -5.99 15.39
CA ALA A 25 4.84 -5.74 14.49
C ALA A 25 3.86 -4.90 15.29
N GLU A 26 3.99 -3.57 15.21
CA GLU A 26 2.92 -2.69 15.64
C GLU A 26 1.72 -3.02 14.77
N ILE A 27 0.77 -3.74 15.37
CA ILE A 27 -0.54 -3.96 14.80
C ILE A 27 -1.07 -2.58 14.41
N PHE A 28 -1.43 -2.44 13.14
CA PHE A 28 -2.06 -1.29 12.49
C PHE A 28 -3.45 -0.98 13.10
N ASN A 29 -3.52 -0.80 14.42
CA ASN A 29 -4.72 -0.39 15.14
C ASN A 29 -4.60 1.07 15.59
N SER A 30 -3.38 1.63 15.68
CA SER A 30 -3.16 3.02 16.12
C SER A 30 -3.42 4.07 15.03
N PHE A 31 -3.31 3.72 13.74
CA PHE A 31 -3.49 4.68 12.64
C PHE A 31 -4.95 5.06 12.35
N ILE A 32 -5.92 4.32 12.89
CA ILE A 32 -7.36 4.60 12.68
C ILE A 32 -7.86 5.77 13.54
N ASN A 33 -7.08 6.22 14.53
CA ASN A 33 -7.50 7.35 15.39
C ASN A 33 -7.14 8.73 14.81
N GLU A 34 -6.21 8.83 13.85
CA GLU A 34 -5.77 10.12 13.29
C GLU A 34 -6.06 10.33 11.79
N THR A 35 -6.42 9.27 11.06
CA THR A 35 -7.01 9.45 9.73
C THR A 35 -8.52 9.29 9.87
N SER A 36 -9.25 10.35 9.56
CA SER A 36 -10.72 10.39 9.55
C SER A 36 -11.29 9.52 8.41
N PHE A 37 -10.94 8.23 8.40
CA PHE A 37 -11.65 7.22 7.68
C PHE A 37 -12.91 6.95 8.51
N GLU A 38 -13.93 7.79 8.37
CA GLU A 38 -15.22 7.58 9.04
C GLU A 38 -15.85 6.32 8.46
N VAL A 39 -15.49 5.19 9.04
CA VAL A 39 -16.26 3.97 8.92
C VAL A 39 -17.53 4.20 9.71
N SER A 40 -18.65 4.46 9.02
CA SER A 40 -19.97 4.47 9.66
C SER A 40 -20.19 3.10 10.31
N LYS A 41 -20.01 3.01 11.62
CA LYS A 41 -20.09 1.75 12.39
C LYS A 41 -21.56 1.33 12.51
N THR A 42 -22.00 0.40 11.67
CA THR A 42 -23.15 -0.47 12.00
C THR A 42 -22.69 -1.46 13.06
N SER A 43 -23.45 -1.62 14.15
CA SER A 43 -23.07 -2.37 15.37
C SER A 43 -22.32 -3.68 15.09
N GLY A 44 -21.00 -3.70 15.33
CA GLY A 44 -20.10 -4.85 15.14
C GLY A 44 -18.66 -4.43 14.81
N THR A 45 -17.70 -5.35 14.96
CA THR A 45 -16.33 -5.17 14.44
C THR A 45 -16.35 -5.20 12.91
N CYS A 46 -15.82 -4.16 12.28
CA CYS A 46 -15.76 -4.03 10.82
C CYS A 46 -14.69 -5.00 10.27
N ASN A 47 -15.12 -6.13 9.71
CA ASN A 47 -14.22 -7.02 8.99
C ASN A 47 -14.09 -6.56 7.52
N LEU A 48 -12.98 -5.88 7.21
CA LEU A 48 -12.71 -5.33 5.88
C LEU A 48 -12.55 -6.40 4.79
N PHE A 49 -12.27 -7.66 5.16
CA PHE A 49 -12.00 -8.76 4.23
C PHE A 49 -13.25 -9.58 3.90
N ARG A 50 -14.40 -9.30 4.55
CA ARG A 50 -15.68 -9.96 4.26
C ARG A 50 -16.66 -8.98 3.62
N GLY A 51 -17.00 -9.24 2.36
CA GLY A 51 -17.81 -8.34 1.57
C GLY A 51 -18.13 -8.92 0.20
N LYS A 52 -18.50 -8.03 -0.71
CA LYS A 52 -18.75 -8.36 -2.11
C LYS A 52 -18.27 -7.26 -3.03
N TRP A 53 -17.98 -7.63 -4.27
CA TRP A 53 -17.79 -6.67 -5.35
C TRP A 53 -19.13 -6.08 -5.76
N VAL A 54 -19.19 -4.76 -5.86
CA VAL A 54 -20.37 -4.03 -6.34
C VAL A 54 -19.97 -3.13 -7.50
N TYR A 55 -20.86 -3.03 -8.50
CA TYR A 55 -20.69 -2.10 -9.61
C TYR A 55 -20.80 -0.66 -9.10
N ASP A 56 -19.91 0.20 -9.59
CA ASP A 56 -19.86 1.62 -9.27
C ASP A 56 -19.46 2.41 -10.52
N ALA A 57 -20.38 3.24 -11.02
CA ALA A 57 -20.17 4.02 -12.23
C ALA A 57 -19.01 5.04 -12.10
N SER A 58 -18.71 5.49 -10.87
CA SER A 58 -17.67 6.48 -10.56
C SER A 58 -16.24 5.91 -10.59
N TYR A 59 -16.08 4.59 -10.69
CA TYR A 59 -14.77 3.95 -10.85
C TYR A 59 -14.32 3.98 -12.32
N PRO A 60 -13.02 3.79 -12.64
CA PRO A 60 -11.90 3.56 -11.74
C PRO A 60 -11.44 4.81 -10.96
N LEU A 61 -10.53 4.62 -10.01
CA LEU A 61 -9.91 5.72 -9.25
C LEU A 61 -8.85 6.50 -10.05
N TYR A 62 -8.33 5.91 -11.12
CA TYR A 62 -7.40 6.52 -12.06
C TYR A 62 -7.56 5.87 -13.44
N ASP A 63 -7.14 6.56 -14.49
CA ASP A 63 -7.00 5.99 -15.82
C ASP A 63 -5.59 5.37 -15.97
N PRO A 64 -5.46 4.04 -16.19
CA PRO A 64 -4.17 3.40 -16.37
C PRO A 64 -3.38 3.94 -17.58
N SER A 65 -4.05 4.51 -18.59
CA SER A 65 -3.39 5.03 -19.79
C SER A 65 -2.67 6.37 -19.56
N THR A 66 -3.07 7.13 -18.54
CA THR A 66 -2.48 8.44 -18.23
C THR A 66 -1.44 8.38 -17.12
N CYS A 67 -1.30 7.25 -16.43
CA CYS A 67 -0.34 7.12 -15.34
C CYS A 67 1.07 6.82 -15.85
N PRO A 68 2.08 7.67 -15.55
CA PRO A 68 3.44 7.47 -16.04
C PRO A 68 4.23 6.39 -15.28
N PHE A 69 3.72 5.90 -14.14
CA PHE A 69 4.42 4.94 -13.28
C PHE A 69 3.98 3.50 -13.51
N ILE A 70 2.89 3.28 -14.25
CA ILE A 70 2.38 1.93 -14.45
C ILE A 70 3.31 1.16 -15.39
N ASP A 71 3.82 0.03 -14.90
CA ASP A 71 4.55 -0.90 -15.73
C ASP A 71 3.65 -1.35 -16.91
N PRO A 72 4.16 -1.34 -18.16
CA PRO A 72 3.41 -1.81 -19.32
C PRO A 72 2.70 -3.14 -19.09
N GLN A 73 3.32 -4.09 -18.40
CA GLN A 73 2.73 -5.42 -18.15
C GLN A 73 1.42 -5.38 -17.36
N PHE A 74 1.16 -4.29 -16.60
CA PHE A 74 -0.08 -4.10 -15.84
C PHE A 74 -1.12 -3.23 -16.58
N ASN A 75 -0.79 -2.67 -17.74
CA ASN A 75 -1.71 -1.85 -18.53
C ASN A 75 -2.47 -2.69 -19.56
N CYS A 76 -3.58 -3.32 -19.15
CA CYS A 76 -4.36 -4.21 -20.01
C CYS A 76 -4.97 -3.50 -21.23
N GLN A 77 -5.41 -2.25 -21.09
CA GLN A 77 -6.02 -1.49 -22.19
C GLN A 77 -4.99 -1.20 -23.28
N LYS A 78 -3.76 -0.81 -22.88
CA LYS A 78 -2.64 -0.65 -23.81
C LYS A 78 -2.31 -1.92 -24.58
N HIS A 79 -2.56 -3.10 -23.98
CA HIS A 79 -2.34 -4.41 -24.59
C HIS A 79 -3.61 -5.02 -25.22
N GLY A 80 -4.56 -4.18 -25.64
CA GLY A 80 -5.65 -4.59 -26.54
C GLY A 80 -6.90 -5.15 -25.85
N ARG A 81 -6.98 -5.14 -24.51
CA ARG A 81 -8.23 -5.49 -23.82
C ARG A 81 -9.31 -4.44 -24.13
N LYS A 82 -10.41 -4.86 -24.77
CA LYS A 82 -11.48 -3.97 -25.22
C LYS A 82 -12.54 -3.67 -24.16
N ASP A 83 -12.84 -4.63 -23.29
CA ASP A 83 -13.84 -4.46 -22.24
C ASP A 83 -13.30 -3.58 -21.10
N LYS A 84 -14.17 -2.75 -20.53
CA LYS A 84 -13.83 -1.81 -19.44
C LYS A 84 -14.62 -2.07 -18.14
N LEU A 85 -15.55 -3.01 -18.15
CA LEU A 85 -16.44 -3.27 -17.01
C LEU A 85 -15.68 -3.76 -15.77
N TYR A 86 -14.56 -4.47 -15.93
CA TYR A 86 -13.74 -4.93 -14.81
C TYR A 86 -13.22 -3.77 -13.94
N MET A 87 -13.03 -2.59 -14.52
CA MET A 87 -12.57 -1.40 -13.81
C MET A 87 -13.69 -0.69 -13.03
N LYS A 88 -14.96 -1.10 -13.22
CA LYS A 88 -16.14 -0.47 -12.61
C LYS A 88 -16.57 -1.12 -11.30
N TYR A 89 -15.77 -2.02 -10.73
CA TYR A 89 -16.11 -2.70 -9.49
C TYR A 89 -15.32 -2.15 -8.31
N ARG A 90 -16.01 -2.01 -7.17
CA ARG A 90 -15.39 -1.72 -5.88
C ARG A 90 -15.74 -2.78 -4.85
N TRP A 91 -14.83 -2.99 -3.91
CA TRP A 91 -15.09 -3.85 -2.77
C TRP A 91 -16.00 -3.14 -1.76
N LYS A 92 -17.07 -3.81 -1.32
CA LYS A 92 -17.98 -3.33 -0.26
C LYS A 92 -18.01 -4.33 0.89
N PRO A 93 -17.38 -4.03 2.04
CA PRO A 93 -17.50 -4.84 3.24
C PRO A 93 -18.96 -4.98 3.68
N PHE A 94 -19.32 -6.08 4.34
CA PHE A 94 -20.69 -6.29 4.82
C PHE A 94 -21.01 -5.47 6.07
N SER A 95 -20.05 -5.36 6.98
CA SER A 95 -20.26 -4.78 8.31
C SER A 95 -19.99 -3.27 8.39
N CYS A 96 -19.63 -2.64 7.28
CA CYS A 96 -19.17 -1.26 7.26
C CYS A 96 -19.06 -0.69 5.85
N ASN A 97 -19.12 0.64 5.74
CA ASN A 97 -18.86 1.35 4.49
C ASN A 97 -17.38 1.76 4.43
N LEU A 98 -16.69 1.27 3.40
CA LEU A 98 -15.34 1.72 3.07
C LEU A 98 -15.45 3.09 2.38
N GLN A 99 -14.83 4.12 2.94
CA GLN A 99 -14.78 5.43 2.29
C GLN A 99 -13.98 5.37 0.99
N ARG A 100 -14.33 6.25 0.06
CA ARG A 100 -13.58 6.39 -1.19
C ARG A 100 -12.18 6.94 -0.89
N PHE A 101 -11.17 6.40 -1.57
CA PHE A 101 -9.80 6.90 -1.46
C PHE A 101 -9.71 8.38 -1.83
N ASN A 102 -9.07 9.17 -0.97
CA ASN A 102 -8.76 10.57 -1.20
C ASN A 102 -7.23 10.74 -1.19
N GLY A 103 -6.63 10.86 -2.37
CA GLY A 103 -5.16 10.95 -2.51
C GLY A 103 -4.56 12.20 -1.89
N LEU A 104 -5.29 13.32 -1.86
CA LEU A 104 -4.83 14.56 -1.21
C LEU A 104 -4.76 14.38 0.31
N ASN A 105 -5.79 13.82 0.93
CA ASN A 105 -5.78 13.53 2.36
C ASN A 105 -4.73 12.47 2.71
N PHE A 106 -4.56 11.46 1.85
CA PHE A 106 -3.50 10.46 2.00
C PHE A 106 -2.12 11.14 2.02
N LEU A 107 -1.80 12.00 1.05
CA LEU A 107 -0.53 12.72 1.03
C LEU A 107 -0.34 13.61 2.25
N LYS A 108 -1.36 14.37 2.66
CA LYS A 108 -1.30 15.21 3.87
C LYS A 108 -0.94 14.42 5.12
N GLY A 109 -1.50 13.22 5.30
CA GLY A 109 -1.17 12.34 6.44
C GLY A 109 0.22 11.69 6.38
N HIS A 110 0.86 11.73 5.20
CA HIS A 110 2.15 11.09 4.92
C HIS A 110 3.26 12.08 4.54
N ILE A 111 3.09 13.38 4.82
CA ILE A 111 4.14 14.38 4.64
C ILE A 111 5.38 13.98 5.44
N GLY A 112 6.56 14.02 4.78
CA GLY A 112 7.84 13.65 5.40
C GLY A 112 8.03 12.16 5.66
N LYS A 113 7.07 11.30 5.27
CA LYS A 113 7.14 9.84 5.45
C LYS A 113 7.46 9.15 4.12
N LYS A 114 7.95 7.91 4.22
CA LYS A 114 8.22 7.03 3.08
C LYS A 114 7.47 5.72 3.29
N ILE A 115 6.83 5.23 2.23
CA ILE A 115 6.17 3.91 2.20
C ILE A 115 6.95 3.06 1.20
N MET A 116 7.33 1.85 1.59
CA MET A 116 8.06 0.92 0.75
C MET A 116 7.29 -0.40 0.65
N PHE A 117 7.08 -0.85 -0.58
CA PHE A 117 6.53 -2.17 -0.88
C PHE A 117 7.70 -3.12 -1.12
N VAL A 118 7.78 -4.22 -0.36
CA VAL A 118 8.84 -5.23 -0.46
C VAL A 118 8.19 -6.58 -0.72
N GLY A 119 8.53 -7.19 -1.85
CA GLY A 119 7.99 -8.49 -2.23
C GLY A 119 8.23 -8.79 -3.70
N ASP A 120 7.33 -9.56 -4.29
CA ASP A 120 7.37 -9.99 -5.68
C ASP A 120 6.67 -8.99 -6.63
N SER A 121 6.34 -9.47 -7.84
CA SER A 121 5.63 -8.70 -8.85
C SER A 121 4.24 -8.23 -8.42
N LEU A 122 3.58 -8.89 -7.46
CA LEU A 122 2.30 -8.42 -6.91
C LEU A 122 2.50 -7.19 -6.04
N SER A 123 3.58 -7.15 -5.26
CA SER A 123 3.94 -5.98 -4.45
C SER A 123 4.28 -4.78 -5.34
N LEU A 124 4.98 -5.01 -6.45
CA LEU A 124 5.22 -3.99 -7.47
C LEU A 124 3.93 -3.47 -8.12
N ASN A 125 2.98 -4.36 -8.42
CA ASN A 125 1.67 -3.98 -8.95
C ASN A 125 0.89 -3.10 -7.96
N GLN A 126 0.89 -3.46 -6.67
CA GLN A 126 0.26 -2.65 -5.62
C GLN A 126 0.89 -1.26 -5.48
N PHE A 127 2.22 -1.18 -5.51
CA PHE A 127 2.95 0.10 -5.52
C PHE A 127 2.53 0.99 -6.70
N ASN A 128 2.55 0.44 -7.92
CA ASN A 128 2.15 1.17 -9.13
C ASN A 128 0.71 1.67 -9.02
N SER A 129 -0.20 0.83 -8.55
CA SER A 129 -1.61 1.21 -8.34
C SER A 129 -1.76 2.37 -7.36
N LEU A 130 -1.07 2.33 -6.22
CA LEU A 130 -1.11 3.43 -5.24
C LEU A 130 -0.52 4.73 -5.82
N ALA A 131 0.64 4.64 -6.47
CA ALA A 131 1.28 5.80 -7.09
C ALA A 131 0.36 6.45 -8.15
N CYS A 132 -0.30 5.66 -8.99
CA CYS A 132 -1.25 6.15 -9.98
C CYS A 132 -2.50 6.78 -9.35
N MET A 133 -3.05 6.19 -8.29
CA MET A 133 -4.19 6.78 -7.55
C MET A 133 -3.85 8.15 -6.96
N ILE A 134 -2.64 8.30 -6.40
CA ILE A 134 -2.19 9.57 -5.84
C ILE A 134 -1.98 10.60 -6.96
N HIS A 135 -1.30 10.22 -8.03
CA HIS A 135 -1.05 11.10 -9.18
C HIS A 135 -2.35 11.62 -9.82
N ALA A 136 -3.35 10.75 -9.99
CA ALA A 136 -4.65 11.16 -10.49
C ALA A 136 -5.39 12.13 -9.54
N ALA A 137 -5.16 12.01 -8.22
CA ALA A 137 -5.77 12.89 -7.22
C ALA A 137 -5.08 14.25 -7.09
N VAL A 138 -3.79 14.36 -7.46
CA VAL A 138 -3.01 15.60 -7.41
C VAL A 138 -2.27 15.87 -8.75
N PRO A 139 -3.00 16.07 -9.86
CA PRO A 139 -2.41 16.15 -11.20
C PRO A 139 -1.41 17.30 -11.39
N ASN A 140 -1.49 18.33 -10.55
CA ASN A 140 -0.61 19.51 -10.60
C ASN A 140 0.60 19.42 -9.65
N SER A 141 0.71 18.35 -8.84
CA SER A 141 1.86 18.17 -7.95
C SER A 141 3.09 17.78 -8.76
N ARG A 142 4.22 18.39 -8.41
CA ARG A 142 5.52 18.03 -8.98
C ARG A 142 5.84 16.62 -8.52
N THR A 143 6.00 15.72 -9.50
CA THR A 143 6.23 14.30 -9.21
C THR A 143 7.53 13.86 -9.85
N THR A 144 8.40 13.22 -9.07
CA THR A 144 9.67 12.65 -9.54
C THR A 144 9.58 11.13 -9.50
N PHE A 145 9.79 10.47 -10.65
CA PHE A 145 9.91 9.02 -10.74
C PHE A 145 11.34 8.60 -11.01
N ARG A 146 11.82 7.59 -10.27
CA ARG A 146 13.15 7.00 -10.44
C ARG A 146 13.02 5.47 -10.43
N GLN A 147 13.69 4.84 -11.37
CA GLN A 147 13.88 3.39 -11.40
C GLN A 147 15.38 3.11 -11.45
N ARG A 148 15.86 2.33 -10.50
CA ARG A 148 17.25 1.87 -10.41
C ARG A 148 17.26 0.40 -10.01
N ASP A 149 17.68 -0.46 -10.92
CA ASP A 149 17.70 -1.91 -10.73
C ASP A 149 16.35 -2.43 -10.23
N ALA A 150 16.32 -3.05 -9.03
CA ALA A 150 15.12 -3.57 -8.40
C ALA A 150 14.27 -2.50 -7.67
N LEU A 151 14.75 -1.27 -7.54
CA LEU A 151 14.08 -0.20 -6.79
C LEU A 151 13.34 0.76 -7.72
N GLN A 152 12.03 0.87 -7.53
CA GLN A 152 11.20 1.93 -8.11
C GLN A 152 10.77 2.90 -7.01
N SER A 153 10.82 4.20 -7.28
CA SER A 153 10.39 5.23 -6.35
C SER A 153 9.66 6.37 -7.05
N VAL A 154 8.60 6.85 -6.41
CA VAL A 154 7.84 8.03 -6.80
C VAL A 154 7.83 8.99 -5.61
N THR A 155 8.23 10.23 -5.83
CA THR A 155 8.19 11.31 -4.85
C THR A 155 7.20 12.37 -5.31
N PHE A 156 6.24 12.72 -4.44
CA PHE A 156 5.32 13.83 -4.63
C PHE A 156 5.78 15.03 -3.79
N GLU A 157 5.88 16.20 -4.41
CA GLU A 157 6.27 17.49 -3.81
C GLU A 157 5.09 18.45 -3.70
#